data_AF-A0A7V0S0I1-F1
#
_entry.id   AF-A0A7V0S0I1-F1
#
_cell.length_a   1.000
_cell.length_b   1.000
_cell.length_c   1.000
_cell.angle_alpha   90.00
_cell.angle_beta   90.00
_cell.angle_gamma   90.00
#
_symmetry.space_group_name_H-M   'P 1'
#
loop_
_entity.id
_entity.type
_entity.pdbx_description
1 polymer ?
#
loop_
_entity_poly.entity_id
_entity_poly.type
_entity_poly.pdbx_seq_one_letter_code
_entity_poly.pdbx_strand_id
1 'polypeptide(L)'
;MRQFDLKQFSKINILFGWLTFAIAAFVYLMTIEPTASFWDCGEFIASGYKLLVGHPPGAPFFMLLMRFFTMLAPSTELIPVFANSLSALASAFTILFLFWSITHLAQKLVDTKDNTFTLTQIILVIGSGLVGALAYTFSDTFWFSAVEAEVYATSSLFTALVFWAILKWENVAHEPNANRWLVFIAYLMGLSIGVHLLNLLAIPAIVMVYYFKKYPVTPWGIVKALAVSVLLLLIMMYGIVQGFIVLASKFELLFVNEFGLPYKSGVFFYIIAIAALLVWGIIYTHTKAKPVLNTILVSFAVILIGYSSFALIVIRSSAKPPMDQNSPNNMFSLLYYLNREQYGDRPLIFGQTFDAPVVDRQNGKPQYIQKDGKYVVASYKTKVDYDSRFTTPFPRMYSSEPSHVDAYKKWSNFSGRPIRITNRNGETEVRRIPTFGENLRFFISYQVGHMYWRYFMWNFAGRQNDLQGHGEITKGNWISGIPIIDTPRLGSQKDLPSTLKNKAHNRYYMLPFILGLAGIAVQYIKHQKGFWVVTLLFVLTGIAIVVYLNQTPYQPRERDYAFAGSFYAFSIWIGLGAIGLYQAIKRALSGPSGAALSTGLALV
;
A
#
# COMPACT_ATOMS: atom_id res chain seq x y z
N MET A 1 -16.46 -42.54 0.36
CA MET A 1 -16.33 -41.17 -0.19
C MET A 1 -15.01 -41.07 -0.92
N ARG A 2 -14.98 -40.54 -2.15
CA ARG A 2 -13.73 -40.35 -2.91
C ARG A 2 -12.80 -39.42 -2.13
N GLN A 3 -11.61 -39.90 -1.80
CA GLN A 3 -10.54 -39.10 -1.20
C GLN A 3 -9.56 -38.66 -2.28
N PHE A 4 -8.97 -37.49 -2.09
CA PHE A 4 -7.98 -36.90 -2.97
C PHE A 4 -6.70 -36.68 -2.19
N ASP A 5 -5.57 -37.04 -2.79
CA ASP A 5 -4.26 -36.76 -2.19
C ASP A 5 -3.86 -35.28 -2.38
N LEU A 6 -2.77 -34.86 -1.69
CA LEU A 6 -2.22 -33.51 -1.82
C LEU A 6 -1.86 -33.14 -3.26
N LYS A 7 -1.41 -34.09 -4.07
CA LYS A 7 -0.94 -33.84 -5.44
C LYS A 7 -2.12 -33.53 -6.35
N GLN A 8 -3.22 -34.26 -6.21
CA GLN A 8 -4.49 -34.05 -6.89
C GLN A 8 -5.10 -32.71 -6.46
N PHE A 9 -5.17 -32.43 -5.16
CA PHE A 9 -5.64 -31.14 -4.66
C PHE A 9 -4.79 -29.98 -5.20
N SER A 10 -3.46 -30.10 -5.15
CA SER A 10 -2.55 -29.06 -5.64
C SER A 10 -2.74 -28.77 -7.12
N LYS A 11 -3.00 -29.78 -7.96
CA LYS A 11 -3.29 -29.58 -9.39
C LYS A 11 -4.58 -28.78 -9.58
N ILE A 12 -5.63 -29.12 -8.85
CA ILE A 12 -6.91 -28.39 -8.88
C ILE A 12 -6.69 -26.94 -8.41
N ASN A 13 -5.97 -26.74 -7.31
CA ASN A 13 -5.71 -25.40 -6.77
C ASN A 13 -4.90 -24.52 -7.74
N ILE A 14 -3.92 -25.09 -8.44
CA ILE A 14 -3.15 -24.37 -9.46
C ILE A 14 -4.06 -24.00 -10.65
N LEU A 15 -4.87 -24.94 -11.13
CA LEU A 15 -5.79 -24.71 -12.25
C LEU A 15 -6.78 -23.59 -11.96
N PHE A 16 -7.43 -23.63 -10.79
CA PHE A 16 -8.41 -22.60 -10.41
C PHE A 16 -7.76 -21.25 -10.12
N GLY A 17 -6.50 -21.22 -9.65
CA GLY A 17 -5.72 -19.99 -9.62
C GLY A 17 -5.62 -19.38 -11.02
N TRP A 18 -5.10 -20.12 -11.99
CA TRP A 18 -5.00 -19.64 -13.37
C TRP A 18 -6.34 -19.31 -14.02
N LEU A 19 -7.42 -19.99 -13.64
CA LEU A 19 -8.77 -19.63 -14.04
C LEU A 19 -9.17 -18.24 -13.51
N THR A 20 -8.92 -17.94 -12.22
CA THR A 20 -9.20 -16.60 -11.67
C THR A 20 -8.34 -15.52 -12.33
N PHE A 21 -7.08 -15.83 -12.66
CA PHE A 21 -6.24 -14.95 -13.46
C PHE A 21 -6.87 -14.68 -14.83
N ALA A 22 -7.29 -15.72 -15.56
CA ALA A 22 -7.85 -15.56 -16.90
C ALA A 22 -9.13 -14.73 -16.88
N ILE A 23 -10.00 -14.93 -15.89
CA ILE A 23 -11.21 -14.13 -15.70
C ILE A 23 -10.85 -12.66 -15.44
N ALA A 24 -9.95 -12.40 -14.49
CA ALA A 24 -9.54 -11.03 -14.15
C ALA A 24 -8.82 -10.34 -15.33
N ALA A 25 -7.91 -11.03 -16.00
CA ALA A 25 -7.20 -10.52 -17.17
C ALA A 25 -8.17 -10.19 -18.31
N PHE A 26 -9.15 -11.06 -18.59
CA PHE A 26 -10.18 -10.79 -19.58
C PHE A 26 -11.00 -9.54 -19.22
N VAL A 27 -11.51 -9.47 -17.99
CA VAL A 27 -12.30 -8.31 -17.53
C VAL A 27 -11.51 -7.01 -17.64
N TYR A 28 -10.29 -6.98 -17.11
CA TYR A 28 -9.49 -5.76 -17.10
C TYR A 28 -9.02 -5.37 -18.50
N LEU A 29 -8.53 -6.30 -19.31
CA LEU A 29 -8.12 -6.00 -20.70
C LEU A 29 -9.29 -5.54 -21.58
N MET A 30 -10.50 -6.02 -21.33
CA MET A 30 -11.70 -5.55 -22.03
C MET A 30 -12.19 -4.17 -21.56
N THR A 31 -11.69 -3.68 -20.42
CA THR A 31 -12.15 -2.43 -19.79
C THR A 31 -11.02 -1.43 -19.54
N ILE A 32 -9.80 -1.69 -20.05
CA ILE A 32 -8.71 -0.71 -20.00
C ILE A 32 -9.13 0.59 -20.67
N GLU A 33 -8.60 1.69 -20.14
CA GLU A 33 -8.72 2.97 -20.81
C GLU A 33 -8.06 2.87 -22.21
N PRO A 34 -8.74 3.28 -23.29
CA PRO A 34 -8.18 3.21 -24.63
C PRO A 34 -7.07 4.25 -24.87
N THR A 35 -6.98 5.26 -24.01
CA THR A 35 -6.03 6.39 -24.10
C THR A 35 -5.40 6.67 -22.73
N ALA A 36 -4.88 7.89 -22.52
CA ALA A 36 -4.41 8.32 -21.22
C ALA A 36 -5.59 8.77 -20.34
N SER A 37 -5.76 8.11 -19.18
CA SER A 37 -6.67 8.55 -18.13
C SER A 37 -6.24 9.90 -17.54
N PHE A 38 -7.16 10.53 -16.80
CA PHE A 38 -6.93 11.79 -16.11
C PHE A 38 -5.91 11.63 -14.96
N TRP A 39 -5.30 12.72 -14.49
CA TRP A 39 -4.23 12.76 -13.48
C TRP A 39 -2.86 12.20 -13.94
N ASP A 40 -2.32 11.24 -13.20
CA ASP A 40 -0.91 10.84 -13.25
C ASP A 40 -0.64 9.87 -14.42
N CYS A 41 -1.69 9.22 -14.95
CA CYS A 41 -1.61 8.21 -16.02
C CYS A 41 -0.93 8.75 -17.28
N GLY A 42 -1.31 9.94 -17.77
CA GLY A 42 -0.69 10.53 -18.95
C GLY A 42 0.81 10.82 -18.75
N GLU A 43 1.19 11.26 -17.56
CA GLU A 43 2.58 11.48 -17.19
C GLU A 43 3.36 10.17 -17.13
N PHE A 44 2.79 9.13 -16.51
CA PHE A 44 3.42 7.81 -16.43
C PHE A 44 3.58 7.18 -17.81
N ILE A 45 2.57 7.24 -18.67
CA ILE A 45 2.64 6.73 -20.05
C ILE A 45 3.76 7.44 -20.82
N ALA A 46 3.83 8.78 -20.75
CA ALA A 46 4.88 9.54 -21.40
C ALA A 46 6.27 9.20 -20.83
N SER A 47 6.38 9.10 -19.51
CA SER A 47 7.61 8.78 -18.79
C SER A 47 8.10 7.37 -19.10
N GLY A 48 7.23 6.37 -19.08
CA GLY A 48 7.56 4.99 -19.39
C GLY A 48 7.91 4.82 -20.86
N TYR A 49 7.15 5.43 -21.77
CA TYR A 49 7.42 5.36 -23.20
C TYR A 49 8.77 5.99 -23.56
N LYS A 50 9.12 7.18 -23.07
CA LYS A 50 10.37 7.87 -23.45
C LYS A 50 11.48 7.80 -22.38
N LEU A 51 11.28 7.04 -21.31
CA LEU A 51 12.15 7.00 -20.13
C LEU A 51 12.45 8.42 -19.62
N LEU A 52 11.41 9.20 -19.34
CA LEU A 52 11.50 10.56 -18.78
C LEU A 52 11.52 10.49 -17.24
N VAL A 53 11.76 11.62 -16.59
CA VAL A 53 11.71 11.72 -15.11
C VAL A 53 10.42 12.41 -14.71
N GLY A 54 9.44 11.60 -14.29
CA GLY A 54 8.15 12.06 -13.80
C GLY A 54 8.20 12.57 -12.36
N HIS A 55 7.03 12.75 -11.75
CA HIS A 55 6.90 13.32 -10.42
C HIS A 55 7.52 12.43 -9.32
N PRO A 56 8.03 13.02 -8.22
CA PRO A 56 8.70 12.24 -7.20
C PRO A 56 7.76 11.30 -6.42
N PRO A 57 8.20 10.05 -6.10
CA PRO A 57 9.57 9.56 -6.18
C PRO A 57 9.91 8.82 -7.51
N GLY A 58 9.13 9.00 -8.58
CA GLY A 58 9.49 8.61 -9.94
C GLY A 58 9.25 7.17 -10.37
N ALA A 59 9.01 6.24 -9.43
CA ALA A 59 8.67 4.84 -9.68
C ALA A 59 9.51 4.16 -10.81
N PRO A 60 10.85 4.18 -10.72
CA PRO A 60 11.72 3.82 -11.84
C PRO A 60 11.58 2.37 -12.33
N PHE A 61 11.30 1.41 -11.43
CA PHE A 61 11.06 0.03 -11.85
C PHE A 61 9.75 -0.11 -12.60
N PHE A 62 8.70 0.61 -12.17
CA PHE A 62 7.45 0.68 -12.92
C PHE A 62 7.65 1.31 -14.30
N MET A 63 8.49 2.36 -14.41
CA MET A 63 8.85 2.96 -15.69
C MET A 63 9.58 1.98 -16.63
N LEU A 64 10.46 1.12 -16.10
CA LEU A 64 11.11 0.07 -16.90
C LEU A 64 10.12 -0.98 -17.41
N LEU A 65 9.19 -1.43 -16.56
CA LEU A 65 8.13 -2.35 -16.96
C LEU A 65 7.25 -1.71 -18.04
N MET A 66 6.85 -0.45 -17.86
CA MET A 66 6.04 0.27 -18.83
C MET A 66 6.77 0.47 -20.15
N ARG A 67 8.08 0.76 -20.10
CA ARG A 67 8.91 0.83 -21.32
C ARG A 67 8.91 -0.49 -22.07
N PHE A 68 9.05 -1.62 -21.38
CA PHE A 68 8.99 -2.94 -22.00
C PHE A 68 7.65 -3.18 -22.70
N PHE A 69 6.53 -2.87 -22.05
CA PHE A 69 5.19 -3.03 -22.64
C PHE A 69 4.95 -2.10 -23.83
N THR A 70 5.31 -0.82 -23.70
CA THR A 70 5.11 0.17 -24.77
C THR A 70 6.01 -0.08 -25.99
N MET A 71 7.13 -0.79 -25.84
CA MET A 71 7.95 -1.24 -26.98
C MET A 71 7.28 -2.31 -27.83
N LEU A 72 6.25 -2.99 -27.33
CA LEU A 72 5.46 -3.98 -28.07
C LEU A 72 4.33 -3.34 -28.88
N ALA A 73 4.06 -2.05 -28.68
CA ALA A 73 3.02 -1.34 -29.42
C ALA A 73 3.42 -1.21 -30.90
N PRO A 74 2.57 -1.66 -31.85
CA PRO A 74 2.90 -1.63 -33.27
C PRO A 74 2.82 -0.22 -33.88
N SER A 75 2.20 0.73 -33.17
CA SER A 75 2.14 2.14 -33.57
C SER A 75 2.09 3.05 -32.33
N THR A 76 2.34 4.34 -32.54
CA THR A 76 2.35 5.33 -31.46
C THR A 76 0.98 5.53 -30.81
N GLU A 77 -0.09 5.33 -31.56
CA GLU A 77 -1.47 5.49 -31.12
C GLU A 77 -1.87 4.39 -30.12
N LEU A 78 -1.20 3.23 -30.19
CA LEU A 78 -1.48 2.08 -29.31
C LEU A 78 -0.60 2.05 -28.05
N ILE A 79 0.31 3.00 -27.88
CA ILE A 79 1.15 3.09 -26.67
C ILE A 79 0.32 3.14 -25.38
N PRO A 80 -0.75 3.95 -25.26
CA PRO A 80 -1.58 3.96 -24.04
C PRO A 80 -2.21 2.60 -23.77
N VAL A 81 -2.70 1.90 -24.79
CA VAL A 81 -3.32 0.56 -24.67
C VAL A 81 -2.32 -0.45 -24.08
N PHE A 82 -1.10 -0.48 -24.60
CA PHE A 82 -0.05 -1.38 -24.09
C PHE A 82 0.42 -0.98 -22.68
N ALA A 83 0.47 0.32 -22.38
CA ALA A 83 0.79 0.81 -21.03
C ALA A 83 -0.30 0.43 -20.02
N ASN A 84 -1.59 0.64 -20.33
CA ASN A 84 -2.71 0.25 -19.48
C ASN A 84 -2.81 -1.29 -19.35
N SER A 85 -2.40 -2.04 -20.37
CA SER A 85 -2.34 -3.51 -20.32
C SER A 85 -1.35 -4.04 -19.28
N LEU A 86 -0.27 -3.31 -18.98
CA LEU A 86 0.63 -3.65 -17.86
C LEU A 86 -0.14 -3.66 -16.54
N SER A 87 -0.92 -2.62 -16.25
CA SER A 87 -1.74 -2.54 -15.05
C SER A 87 -2.78 -3.66 -15.00
N ALA A 88 -3.48 -3.89 -16.11
CA ALA A 88 -4.49 -4.94 -16.22
C ALA A 88 -3.92 -6.33 -15.88
N LEU A 89 -2.77 -6.68 -16.47
CA LEU A 89 -2.11 -7.96 -16.22
C LEU A 89 -1.50 -8.04 -14.82
N ALA A 90 -0.89 -6.97 -14.31
CA ALA A 90 -0.38 -6.92 -12.95
C ALA A 90 -1.50 -7.14 -11.92
N SER A 91 -2.66 -6.51 -12.13
CA SER A 91 -3.86 -6.71 -11.32
C SER A 91 -4.42 -8.13 -11.46
N ALA A 92 -4.44 -8.71 -12.67
CA ALA A 92 -4.85 -10.11 -12.84
C ALA A 92 -3.93 -11.09 -12.07
N PHE A 93 -2.61 -10.86 -12.05
CA PHE A 93 -1.69 -11.61 -11.21
C PHE A 93 -1.93 -11.37 -9.72
N THR A 94 -2.34 -10.17 -9.32
CA THR A 94 -2.75 -9.90 -7.93
C THR A 94 -3.90 -10.82 -7.52
N ILE A 95 -4.91 -10.99 -8.38
CA ILE A 95 -6.05 -11.89 -8.15
C ILE A 95 -5.61 -13.36 -8.06
N LEU A 96 -4.69 -13.80 -8.92
CA LEU A 96 -4.07 -15.14 -8.85
C LEU A 96 -3.45 -15.42 -7.46
N PHE A 97 -2.61 -14.48 -6.98
CA PHE A 97 -1.93 -14.65 -5.69
C PHE A 97 -2.88 -14.46 -4.50
N LEU A 98 -3.91 -13.63 -4.63
CA LEU A 98 -5.01 -13.54 -3.66
C LEU A 98 -5.72 -14.89 -3.54
N PHE A 99 -6.12 -15.49 -4.67
CA PHE A 99 -6.75 -16.81 -4.70
C PHE A 99 -5.87 -17.85 -3.96
N TRP A 100 -4.58 -17.91 -4.27
CA TRP A 100 -3.69 -18.87 -3.59
C TRP A 100 -3.45 -18.56 -2.11
N SER A 101 -3.48 -17.28 -1.71
CA SER A 101 -3.40 -16.90 -0.31
C SER A 101 -4.66 -17.32 0.46
N ILE A 102 -5.85 -17.10 -0.12
CA ILE A 102 -7.12 -17.51 0.47
C ILE A 102 -7.20 -19.02 0.58
N THR A 103 -6.88 -19.76 -0.49
CA THR A 103 -6.92 -21.23 -0.45
C THR A 103 -5.91 -21.82 0.53
N HIS A 104 -4.73 -21.21 0.70
CA HIS A 104 -3.78 -21.59 1.76
C HIS A 104 -4.37 -21.39 3.16
N LEU A 105 -5.03 -20.26 3.41
CA LEU A 105 -5.66 -19.99 4.70
C LEU A 105 -6.90 -20.86 4.94
N ALA A 106 -7.72 -21.09 3.92
CA ALA A 106 -8.93 -21.91 3.96
C ALA A 106 -8.62 -23.39 4.26
N GLN A 107 -7.51 -23.92 3.74
CA GLN A 107 -7.03 -25.27 4.05
C GLN A 107 -6.85 -25.48 5.56
N LYS A 108 -6.45 -24.44 6.30
CA LYS A 108 -6.28 -24.51 7.76
C LYS A 108 -7.60 -24.50 8.55
N LEU A 109 -8.73 -24.29 7.87
CA LEU A 109 -10.07 -24.23 8.49
C LEU A 109 -10.89 -25.50 8.24
N VAL A 110 -10.39 -26.40 7.38
CA VAL A 110 -10.99 -27.69 7.08
C VAL A 110 -10.15 -28.80 7.69
N ASP A 111 -10.81 -29.80 8.28
CA ASP A 111 -10.12 -30.89 8.98
C ASP A 111 -9.58 -31.93 8.00
N THR A 112 -8.33 -31.76 7.56
CA THR A 112 -7.66 -32.75 6.71
C THR A 112 -7.09 -33.88 7.58
N LYS A 113 -7.45 -35.13 7.26
CA LYS A 113 -6.85 -36.33 7.89
C LYS A 113 -5.78 -36.86 6.96
N ASP A 114 -4.59 -37.18 7.49
CA ASP A 114 -3.49 -37.81 6.74
C ASP A 114 -3.15 -37.11 5.41
N ASN A 115 -3.29 -35.78 5.37
CA ASN A 115 -3.10 -34.97 4.17
C ASN A 115 -4.01 -35.36 2.98
N THR A 116 -5.15 -36.02 3.22
CA THR A 116 -6.15 -36.28 2.20
C THR A 116 -7.34 -35.32 2.34
N PHE A 117 -8.00 -35.05 1.22
CA PHE A 117 -9.14 -34.16 1.14
C PHE A 117 -10.37 -34.93 0.66
N THR A 118 -11.51 -34.66 1.26
CA THR A 118 -12.82 -35.03 0.71
C THR A 118 -13.24 -34.05 -0.39
N LEU A 119 -14.11 -34.47 -1.31
CA LEU A 119 -14.64 -33.58 -2.35
C LEU A 119 -15.29 -32.31 -1.75
N THR A 120 -16.01 -32.44 -0.64
CA THR A 120 -16.61 -31.30 0.08
C THR A 120 -15.54 -30.30 0.51
N GLN A 121 -14.43 -30.75 1.07
CA GLN A 121 -13.35 -29.87 1.51
C GLN A 121 -12.65 -29.19 0.34
N ILE A 122 -12.45 -29.90 -0.78
CA ILE A 122 -11.92 -29.29 -2.01
C ILE A 122 -12.84 -28.16 -2.47
N ILE A 123 -14.15 -28.42 -2.58
CA ILE A 123 -15.12 -27.41 -3.02
C ILE A 123 -15.10 -26.21 -2.07
N LEU A 124 -15.05 -26.42 -0.75
CA LEU A 124 -15.00 -25.32 0.21
C LEU A 124 -13.73 -24.49 0.10
N VAL A 125 -12.56 -25.13 -0.04
CA VAL A 125 -11.28 -24.42 -0.15
C VAL A 125 -11.21 -23.65 -1.46
N ILE A 126 -11.49 -24.30 -2.60
CA ILE A 126 -11.47 -23.67 -3.92
C ILE A 126 -12.55 -22.59 -4.01
N GLY A 127 -13.75 -22.87 -3.50
CA GLY A 127 -14.86 -21.93 -3.44
C GLY A 127 -14.54 -20.69 -2.62
N SER A 128 -13.89 -20.84 -1.47
CA SER A 128 -13.41 -19.69 -0.68
C SER A 128 -12.43 -18.84 -1.49
N GLY A 129 -11.50 -19.47 -2.19
CA GLY A 129 -10.56 -18.79 -3.09
C GLY A 129 -11.26 -18.01 -4.19
N LEU A 130 -12.21 -18.64 -4.88
CA LEU A 130 -12.98 -18.01 -5.97
C LEU A 130 -13.80 -16.82 -5.46
N VAL A 131 -14.57 -17.01 -4.40
CA VAL A 131 -15.45 -15.98 -3.81
C VAL A 131 -14.64 -14.75 -3.41
N GLY A 132 -13.58 -14.92 -2.63
CA GLY A 132 -12.80 -13.77 -2.15
C GLY A 132 -11.98 -13.11 -3.25
N ALA A 133 -11.37 -13.89 -4.15
CA ALA A 133 -10.57 -13.34 -5.24
C ALA A 133 -11.44 -12.55 -6.23
N LEU A 134 -12.60 -13.10 -6.64
CA LEU A 134 -13.52 -12.43 -7.56
C LEU A 134 -14.24 -11.25 -6.91
N ALA A 135 -14.56 -11.31 -5.61
CA ALA A 135 -15.07 -10.14 -4.88
C ALA A 135 -14.08 -8.96 -4.93
N TYR A 136 -12.77 -9.24 -4.85
CA TYR A 136 -11.76 -8.18 -5.04
C TYR A 136 -11.63 -7.77 -6.51
N THR A 137 -11.72 -8.73 -7.45
CA THR A 137 -11.67 -8.44 -8.90
C THR A 137 -12.66 -7.35 -9.30
N PHE A 138 -13.88 -7.45 -8.78
CA PHE A 138 -15.00 -6.55 -9.10
C PHE A 138 -15.18 -5.42 -8.06
N SER A 139 -14.23 -5.25 -7.14
CA SER A 139 -14.27 -4.13 -6.19
C SER A 139 -13.90 -2.82 -6.89
N ASP A 140 -14.68 -1.78 -6.65
CA ASP A 140 -14.63 -0.48 -7.34
C ASP A 140 -13.23 0.14 -7.34
N THR A 141 -12.59 0.22 -6.17
CA THR A 141 -11.26 0.82 -6.01
C THR A 141 -10.17 0.03 -6.74
N PHE A 142 -10.23 -1.31 -6.65
CA PHE A 142 -9.19 -2.14 -7.25
C PHE A 142 -9.35 -2.21 -8.77
N TRP A 143 -10.59 -2.31 -9.27
CA TRP A 143 -10.87 -2.30 -10.70
C TRP A 143 -10.40 -0.99 -11.33
N PHE A 144 -10.75 0.16 -10.73
CA PHE A 144 -10.31 1.47 -11.24
C PHE A 144 -8.78 1.53 -11.42
N SER A 145 -8.02 1.05 -10.44
CA SER A 145 -6.55 0.99 -10.53
C SER A 145 -6.04 -0.04 -11.55
N ALA A 146 -6.83 -1.07 -11.88
CA ALA A 146 -6.44 -2.14 -12.81
C ALA A 146 -6.54 -1.72 -14.29
N VAL A 147 -7.35 -0.72 -14.62
CA VAL A 147 -7.66 -0.33 -16.00
C VAL A 147 -6.87 0.88 -16.51
N GLU A 148 -6.05 1.49 -15.65
CA GLU A 148 -5.24 2.66 -15.99
C GLU A 148 -3.75 2.49 -15.63
N ALA A 149 -2.87 3.18 -16.36
CA ALA A 149 -1.42 3.14 -16.23
C ALA A 149 -0.91 3.84 -14.95
N GLU A 150 -1.23 3.27 -13.80
CA GLU A 150 -0.87 3.75 -12.47
C GLU A 150 -0.01 2.76 -11.68
N VAL A 151 0.77 3.29 -10.72
CA VAL A 151 1.72 2.49 -9.92
C VAL A 151 1.02 1.50 -8.98
N TYR A 152 -0.26 1.76 -8.66
CA TYR A 152 -1.00 1.00 -7.64
C TYR A 152 -1.34 -0.43 -8.07
N ALA A 153 -1.53 -0.69 -9.37
CA ALA A 153 -1.73 -2.05 -9.89
C ALA A 153 -0.49 -2.92 -9.63
N THR A 154 0.69 -2.42 -10.02
CA THR A 154 1.96 -3.12 -9.79
C THR A 154 2.29 -3.20 -8.30
N SER A 155 2.01 -2.17 -7.51
CA SER A 155 2.16 -2.20 -6.05
C SER A 155 1.30 -3.30 -5.39
N SER A 156 0.07 -3.48 -5.87
CA SER A 156 -0.84 -4.52 -5.38
C SER A 156 -0.31 -5.92 -5.72
N LEU A 157 0.25 -6.10 -6.93
CA LEU A 157 0.91 -7.34 -7.32
C LEU A 157 2.06 -7.70 -6.37
N PHE A 158 2.97 -6.75 -6.10
CA PHE A 158 4.07 -7.00 -5.17
C PHE A 158 3.56 -7.38 -3.79
N THR A 159 2.54 -6.69 -3.28
CA THR A 159 1.92 -6.96 -1.98
C THR A 159 1.32 -8.38 -1.93
N ALA A 160 0.54 -8.76 -2.94
CA ALA A 160 -0.05 -10.09 -3.02
C ALA A 160 1.00 -11.19 -3.17
N LEU A 161 2.02 -10.95 -3.99
CA LEU A 161 3.10 -11.90 -4.24
C LEU A 161 3.98 -12.12 -3.00
N VAL A 162 4.37 -11.07 -2.25
CA VAL A 162 5.17 -11.25 -1.02
C VAL A 162 4.35 -11.92 0.08
N PHE A 163 3.06 -11.58 0.20
CA PHE A 163 2.18 -12.21 1.17
C PHE A 163 1.98 -13.70 0.84
N TRP A 164 1.72 -14.03 -0.41
CA TRP A 164 1.67 -15.42 -0.87
C TRP A 164 3.01 -16.14 -0.66
N ALA A 165 4.15 -15.49 -0.95
CA ALA A 165 5.47 -16.08 -0.81
C ALA A 165 5.80 -16.45 0.64
N ILE A 166 5.38 -15.66 1.64
CA ILE A 166 5.59 -16.02 3.05
C ILE A 166 4.70 -17.19 3.48
N LEU A 167 3.50 -17.32 2.91
CA LEU A 167 2.65 -18.49 3.11
C LEU A 167 3.25 -19.74 2.44
N LYS A 168 3.90 -19.59 1.29
CA LYS A 168 4.69 -20.67 0.66
C LYS A 168 5.89 -21.06 1.51
N TRP A 169 6.62 -20.10 2.06
CA TRP A 169 7.70 -20.34 3.02
C TRP A 169 7.20 -21.12 4.25
N GLU A 170 6.03 -20.75 4.78
CA GLU A 170 5.45 -21.39 5.96
C GLU A 170 5.26 -22.91 5.78
N ASN A 171 4.86 -23.34 4.57
CA ASN A 171 4.67 -24.76 4.24
C ASN A 171 5.97 -25.56 4.27
N VAL A 172 7.09 -24.94 3.89
CA VAL A 172 8.40 -25.59 3.76
C VAL A 172 9.38 -25.16 4.85
N ALA A 173 8.91 -24.48 5.91
CA ALA A 173 9.78 -23.81 6.88
C ALA A 173 10.76 -24.75 7.63
N HIS A 174 10.53 -26.06 7.59
CA HIS A 174 11.41 -27.07 8.19
C HIS A 174 12.45 -27.63 7.22
N GLU A 175 12.31 -27.37 5.92
CA GLU A 175 13.24 -27.84 4.90
C GLU A 175 14.56 -27.04 4.90
N PRO A 176 15.71 -27.65 4.56
CA PRO A 176 17.00 -26.97 4.53
C PRO A 176 17.03 -25.72 3.63
N ASN A 177 16.29 -25.75 2.52
CA ASN A 177 16.31 -24.70 1.50
C ASN A 177 15.17 -23.68 1.66
N ALA A 178 14.47 -23.66 2.81
CA ALA A 178 13.31 -22.79 3.03
C ALA A 178 13.66 -21.30 2.87
N ASN A 179 14.85 -20.88 3.30
CA ASN A 179 15.28 -19.48 3.31
C ASN A 179 15.31 -18.81 1.92
N ARG A 180 15.32 -19.59 0.83
CA ARG A 180 15.21 -19.04 -0.54
C ARG A 180 13.97 -18.15 -0.72
N TRP A 181 12.87 -18.48 -0.03
CA TRP A 181 11.66 -17.66 -0.05
C TRP A 181 11.83 -16.34 0.69
N LEU A 182 12.61 -16.32 1.78
CA LEU A 182 12.91 -15.08 2.51
C LEU A 182 13.81 -14.16 1.70
N VAL A 183 14.79 -14.74 0.97
CA VAL A 183 15.62 -14.00 0.01
C VAL A 183 14.78 -13.48 -1.14
N PHE A 184 13.86 -14.29 -1.68
CA PHE A 184 12.94 -13.86 -2.73
C PHE A 184 12.02 -12.72 -2.27
N ILE A 185 11.46 -12.80 -1.06
CA ILE A 185 10.67 -11.70 -0.46
C ILE A 185 11.53 -10.44 -0.33
N ALA A 186 12.78 -10.56 0.15
CA ALA A 186 13.68 -9.42 0.27
C ALA A 186 13.97 -8.76 -1.09
N TYR A 187 14.20 -9.56 -2.15
CA TYR A 187 14.37 -9.06 -3.51
C TYR A 187 13.14 -8.30 -4.00
N LEU A 188 11.95 -8.87 -3.82
CA LEU A 188 10.68 -8.24 -4.18
C LEU A 188 10.43 -6.95 -3.38
N MET A 189 10.79 -6.91 -2.09
CA MET A 189 10.75 -5.69 -1.29
C MET A 189 11.66 -4.60 -1.88
N GLY A 190 12.89 -4.95 -2.26
CA GLY A 190 13.81 -4.03 -2.94
C GLY A 190 13.25 -3.46 -4.25
N LEU A 191 12.73 -4.32 -5.13
CA LEU A 191 12.09 -3.90 -6.39
C LEU A 191 10.86 -3.02 -6.15
N SER A 192 10.05 -3.36 -5.15
CA SER A 192 8.82 -2.62 -4.84
C SER A 192 9.09 -1.18 -4.44
N ILE A 193 10.25 -0.85 -3.85
CA ILE A 193 10.63 0.55 -3.57
C ILE A 193 10.70 1.36 -4.88
N GLY A 194 11.18 0.73 -5.96
CA GLY A 194 11.19 1.30 -7.32
C GLY A 194 9.81 1.38 -7.98
N VAL A 195 8.74 0.96 -7.30
CA VAL A 195 7.34 1.08 -7.75
C VAL A 195 6.58 1.98 -6.78
N HIS A 196 6.39 1.51 -5.55
CA HIS A 196 5.67 2.21 -4.49
C HIS A 196 6.00 1.63 -3.10
N LEU A 197 6.00 2.47 -2.06
CA LEU A 197 6.40 2.07 -0.69
C LEU A 197 5.34 1.25 0.08
N LEU A 198 4.13 1.09 -0.46
CA LEU A 198 3.01 0.43 0.26
C LEU A 198 3.30 -1.03 0.59
N ASN A 199 4.07 -1.72 -0.24
CA ASN A 199 4.44 -3.12 -0.03
C ASN A 199 5.20 -3.34 1.30
N LEU A 200 5.92 -2.32 1.80
CA LEU A 200 6.63 -2.40 3.08
C LEU A 200 5.67 -2.63 4.27
N LEU A 201 4.39 -2.27 4.13
CA LEU A 201 3.37 -2.49 5.15
C LEU A 201 3.00 -3.97 5.34
N ALA A 202 3.42 -4.86 4.42
CA ALA A 202 3.29 -6.31 4.61
C ALA A 202 4.34 -6.89 5.58
N ILE A 203 5.41 -6.16 5.92
CA ILE A 203 6.50 -6.64 6.77
C ILE A 203 5.99 -7.17 8.12
N PRO A 204 5.10 -6.48 8.86
CA PRO A 204 4.61 -7.02 10.14
C PRO A 204 3.81 -8.30 10.00
N ALA A 205 3.00 -8.46 8.94
CA ALA A 205 2.31 -9.71 8.68
C ALA A 205 3.31 -10.85 8.38
N ILE A 206 4.35 -10.57 7.57
CA ILE A 206 5.43 -11.52 7.24
C ILE A 206 6.20 -11.96 8.48
N VAL A 207 6.61 -11.01 9.33
CA VAL A 207 7.32 -11.29 10.59
C VAL A 207 6.47 -12.13 11.53
N MET A 208 5.16 -11.88 11.57
CA MET A 208 4.25 -12.66 12.41
C MET A 208 4.03 -14.08 11.89
N VAL A 209 3.95 -14.29 10.57
CA VAL A 209 3.95 -15.65 9.99
C VAL A 209 5.25 -16.38 10.37
N TYR A 210 6.40 -15.70 10.25
CA TYR A 210 7.69 -16.26 10.65
C TYR A 210 7.71 -16.66 12.13
N TYR A 211 7.31 -15.74 13.01
CA TYR A 211 7.28 -15.95 14.45
C TYR A 211 6.35 -17.12 14.83
N PHE A 212 5.10 -17.10 14.34
CA PHE A 212 4.10 -18.13 14.63
C PHE A 212 4.48 -19.53 14.16
N LYS A 213 5.35 -19.62 13.15
CA LYS A 213 5.82 -20.89 12.60
C LYS A 213 7.08 -21.42 13.29
N LYS A 214 8.00 -20.54 13.70
CA LYS A 214 9.32 -20.94 14.25
C LYS A 214 9.39 -20.98 15.77
N TYR A 215 8.53 -20.23 16.47
CA TYR A 215 8.63 -20.06 17.91
C TYR A 215 7.33 -20.41 18.62
N PRO A 216 7.39 -20.83 19.90
CA PRO A 216 6.22 -20.98 20.73
C PRO A 216 5.55 -19.61 20.95
N VAL A 217 4.23 -19.58 20.82
CA VAL A 217 3.48 -18.33 20.89
C VAL A 217 3.25 -17.92 22.34
N THR A 218 3.88 -16.81 22.74
CA THR A 218 3.68 -16.15 24.04
C THR A 218 3.30 -14.67 23.83
N PRO A 219 2.61 -14.02 24.79
CA PRO A 219 2.29 -12.58 24.70
C PRO A 219 3.55 -11.72 24.50
N TRP A 220 4.61 -12.00 25.25
CA TRP A 220 5.88 -11.29 25.12
C TRP A 220 6.61 -11.57 23.80
N GLY A 221 6.52 -12.78 23.27
CA GLY A 221 7.07 -13.06 21.94
C GLY A 221 6.28 -12.35 20.83
N ILE A 222 4.96 -12.16 20.97
CA ILE A 222 4.15 -11.34 20.06
C ILE A 222 4.63 -9.88 20.10
N VAL A 223 4.78 -9.31 21.30
CA VAL A 223 5.28 -7.94 21.47
C VAL A 223 6.67 -7.77 20.84
N LYS A 224 7.59 -8.72 21.08
CA LYS A 224 8.93 -8.71 20.47
C LYS A 224 8.86 -8.81 18.95
N ALA A 225 8.03 -9.69 18.39
CA ALA A 225 7.86 -9.85 16.95
C ALA A 225 7.32 -8.56 16.31
N LEU A 226 6.33 -7.92 16.93
CA LEU A 226 5.81 -6.63 16.49
C LEU A 226 6.88 -5.52 16.56
N ALA A 227 7.63 -5.44 17.66
CA ALA A 227 8.73 -4.48 17.80
C ALA A 227 9.80 -4.68 16.72
N VAL A 228 10.20 -5.93 16.44
CA VAL A 228 11.11 -6.27 15.35
C VAL A 228 10.53 -5.87 13.99
N SER A 229 9.23 -6.07 13.76
CA SER A 229 8.61 -5.69 12.50
C SER A 229 8.59 -4.17 12.27
N VAL A 230 8.34 -3.38 13.32
CA VAL A 230 8.42 -1.91 13.27
C VAL A 230 9.85 -1.49 13.02
N LEU A 231 10.83 -2.11 13.71
CA LEU A 231 12.25 -1.84 13.48
C LEU A 231 12.66 -2.13 12.02
N LEU A 232 12.25 -3.27 11.47
CA LEU A 232 12.51 -3.62 10.07
C LEU A 232 11.87 -2.62 9.12
N LEU A 233 10.62 -2.22 9.36
CA LEU A 233 9.95 -1.19 8.56
C LEU A 233 10.70 0.15 8.59
N LEU A 234 11.16 0.59 9.77
CA LEU A 234 11.94 1.82 9.93
C LEU A 234 13.32 1.72 9.28
N ILE A 235 13.99 0.56 9.38
CA ILE A 235 15.25 0.30 8.67
C ILE A 235 15.05 0.38 7.16
N MET A 236 13.96 -0.21 6.62
CA MET A 236 13.66 -0.11 5.20
C MET A 236 13.41 1.35 4.78
N MET A 237 12.54 2.07 5.50
CA MET A 237 12.15 3.44 5.14
C MET A 237 13.27 4.47 5.33
N TYR A 238 13.93 4.49 6.49
CA TYR A 238 14.91 5.52 6.84
C TYR A 238 16.35 5.06 6.64
N GLY A 239 16.63 3.77 6.86
CA GLY A 239 17.98 3.23 6.68
C GLY A 239 18.31 2.99 5.21
N ILE A 240 17.46 2.25 4.48
CA ILE A 240 17.72 1.87 3.09
C ILE A 240 17.29 2.97 2.13
N VAL A 241 16.02 3.38 2.12
CA VAL A 241 15.53 4.33 1.10
C VAL A 241 16.20 5.71 1.22
N GLN A 242 16.36 6.22 2.45
CA GLN A 242 16.96 7.54 2.68
C GLN A 242 18.43 7.47 3.09
N GLY A 243 18.74 6.62 4.08
CA GLY A 243 20.08 6.53 4.68
C GLY A 243 21.15 6.10 3.69
N PHE A 244 20.84 5.21 2.75
CA PHE A 244 21.78 4.80 1.70
C PHE A 244 22.21 5.99 0.83
N ILE A 245 21.26 6.85 0.43
CA ILE A 245 21.55 8.05 -0.35
C ILE A 245 22.27 9.10 0.49
N VAL A 246 21.88 9.29 1.75
CA VAL A 246 22.57 10.22 2.66
C VAL A 246 24.05 9.84 2.84
N LEU A 247 24.36 8.55 3.01
CA LEU A 247 25.75 8.09 3.09
C LEU A 247 26.49 8.32 1.77
N ALA A 248 25.87 7.99 0.63
CA ALA A 248 26.45 8.26 -0.69
C ALA A 248 26.77 9.75 -0.87
N SER A 249 25.87 10.65 -0.46
CA SER A 249 26.11 12.11 -0.49
C SER A 249 27.28 12.55 0.39
N LYS A 250 27.52 11.91 1.53
CA LYS A 250 28.67 12.22 2.39
C LYS A 250 30.00 11.80 1.76
N PHE A 251 30.07 10.60 1.17
CA PHE A 251 31.24 10.18 0.40
C PHE A 251 31.48 11.09 -0.79
N GLU A 252 30.41 11.51 -1.46
CA GLU A 252 30.48 12.47 -2.57
C GLU A 252 31.07 13.82 -2.14
N LEU A 253 30.62 14.40 -1.02
CA LEU A 253 31.22 15.64 -0.49
C LEU A 253 32.71 15.45 -0.17
N LEU A 254 33.06 14.36 0.53
CA LEU A 254 34.44 14.10 0.91
C LEU A 254 35.36 14.01 -0.32
N PHE A 255 34.98 13.23 -1.32
CA PHE A 255 35.84 12.98 -2.47
C PHE A 255 35.95 14.20 -3.39
N VAL A 256 34.84 14.92 -3.60
CA VAL A 256 34.83 16.06 -4.52
C VAL A 256 35.36 17.32 -3.84
N ASN A 257 34.88 17.66 -2.64
CA ASN A 257 35.24 18.92 -2.00
C ASN A 257 36.58 18.87 -1.28
N GLU A 258 36.90 17.77 -0.59
CA GLU A 258 38.14 17.64 0.18
C GLU A 258 39.29 17.07 -0.65
N PHE A 259 39.05 16.00 -1.43
CA PHE A 259 40.10 15.39 -2.25
C PHE A 259 40.23 16.00 -3.66
N GLY A 260 39.31 16.88 -4.06
CA GLY A 260 39.36 17.55 -5.37
C GLY A 260 39.11 16.63 -6.56
N LEU A 261 38.45 15.47 -6.35
CA LEU A 261 38.16 14.51 -7.41
C LEU A 261 36.94 14.94 -8.25
N PRO A 262 36.78 14.41 -9.48
CA PRO A 262 35.61 14.70 -10.31
C PRO A 262 34.29 14.29 -9.64
N TYR A 263 33.19 14.93 -10.05
CA TYR A 263 31.84 14.55 -9.62
C TYR A 263 31.56 13.05 -9.80
N LYS A 264 30.76 12.51 -8.90
CA LYS A 264 30.33 11.10 -8.79
C LYS A 264 31.43 10.14 -8.32
N SER A 265 32.68 10.59 -8.15
CA SER A 265 33.78 9.75 -7.68
C SER A 265 33.51 9.13 -6.30
N GLY A 266 32.99 9.91 -5.35
CA GLY A 266 32.63 9.43 -4.02
C GLY A 266 31.46 8.45 -4.04
N VAL A 267 30.46 8.71 -4.89
CA VAL A 267 29.34 7.77 -5.09
C VAL A 267 29.81 6.43 -5.65
N PHE A 268 30.65 6.44 -6.70
CA PHE A 268 31.17 5.19 -7.29
C PHE A 268 32.01 4.41 -6.28
N PHE A 269 32.89 5.09 -5.55
CA PHE A 269 33.65 4.46 -4.47
C PHE A 269 32.74 3.81 -3.43
N TYR A 270 31.72 4.54 -2.97
CA TYR A 270 30.77 4.02 -1.98
C TYR A 270 30.04 2.77 -2.46
N ILE A 271 29.54 2.76 -3.71
CA ILE A 271 28.86 1.60 -4.30
C ILE A 271 29.81 0.40 -4.40
N ILE A 272 31.03 0.60 -4.90
CA ILE A 272 32.03 -0.47 -5.05
C ILE A 272 32.43 -1.01 -3.68
N ALA A 273 32.66 -0.13 -2.70
CA ALA A 273 33.02 -0.54 -1.34
C ALA A 273 31.91 -1.36 -0.68
N ILE A 274 30.65 -0.94 -0.78
CA ILE A 274 29.51 -1.72 -0.28
C ILE A 274 29.40 -3.06 -0.98
N ALA A 275 29.53 -3.10 -2.31
CA ALA A 275 29.50 -4.36 -3.06
C ALA A 275 30.62 -5.31 -2.63
N ALA A 276 31.86 -4.81 -2.50
CA ALA A 276 33.01 -5.59 -2.04
C ALA A 276 32.81 -6.13 -0.62
N LEU A 277 32.33 -5.30 0.31
CA LEU A 277 32.04 -5.69 1.69
C LEU A 277 30.92 -6.74 1.76
N LEU A 278 29.90 -6.63 0.91
CA LEU A 278 28.82 -7.62 0.84
C LEU A 278 29.31 -8.95 0.27
N VAL A 279 30.05 -8.94 -0.83
CA VAL A 279 30.64 -10.15 -1.42
C VAL A 279 31.54 -10.84 -0.40
N TRP A 280 32.47 -10.09 0.21
CA TRP A 280 33.34 -10.59 1.26
C TRP A 280 32.55 -11.16 2.45
N GLY A 281 31.56 -10.41 2.94
CA GLY A 281 30.73 -10.82 4.08
C GLY A 281 29.89 -12.07 3.80
N ILE A 282 29.33 -12.21 2.60
CA ILE A 282 28.58 -13.39 2.17
C ILE A 282 29.52 -14.60 2.10
N ILE A 283 30.68 -14.47 1.46
CA ILE A 283 31.69 -15.55 1.38
C ILE A 283 32.17 -15.95 2.78
N TYR A 284 32.49 -14.97 3.63
CA TYR A 284 32.93 -15.20 5.00
C TYR A 284 31.87 -15.92 5.84
N THR A 285 30.61 -15.48 5.78
CA THR A 285 29.53 -16.09 6.57
C THR A 285 29.15 -17.47 6.07
N HIS A 286 29.28 -17.72 4.76
CA HIS A 286 29.12 -19.05 4.18
C HIS A 286 30.23 -20.01 4.65
N THR A 287 31.50 -19.60 4.50
CA THR A 287 32.67 -20.42 4.89
C THR A 287 32.75 -20.67 6.39
N LYS A 288 32.24 -19.76 7.24
CA LYS A 288 32.15 -19.93 8.70
C LYS A 288 30.83 -20.56 9.17
N ALA A 289 29.99 -21.07 8.27
CA ALA A 289 28.72 -21.73 8.58
C ALA A 289 27.81 -20.89 9.51
N LYS A 290 27.64 -19.59 9.21
CA LYS A 290 26.76 -18.66 9.93
C LYS A 290 25.45 -18.42 9.15
N PRO A 291 24.49 -19.37 9.12
CA PRO A 291 23.36 -19.34 8.19
C PRO A 291 22.43 -18.14 8.36
N VAL A 292 22.18 -17.70 9.60
CA VAL A 292 21.31 -16.54 9.88
C VAL A 292 21.95 -15.27 9.34
N LEU A 293 23.21 -15.02 9.66
CA LEU A 293 23.93 -13.83 9.21
C LEU A 293 24.12 -13.85 7.68
N ASN A 294 24.41 -15.02 7.10
CA ASN A 294 24.48 -15.17 5.66
C ASN A 294 23.14 -14.82 4.99
N THR A 295 22.02 -15.31 5.51
CA THR A 295 20.68 -14.99 4.99
C THR A 295 20.42 -13.48 5.08
N ILE A 296 20.78 -12.82 6.18
CA ILE A 296 20.64 -11.36 6.34
C ILE A 296 21.45 -10.61 5.28
N LEU A 297 22.72 -10.98 5.07
CA LEU A 297 23.58 -10.33 4.09
C LEU A 297 23.12 -10.56 2.65
N VAL A 298 22.68 -11.78 2.31
CA VAL A 298 22.12 -12.09 0.99
C VAL A 298 20.81 -11.33 0.76
N SER A 299 19.91 -11.32 1.74
CA SER A 299 18.67 -10.52 1.69
C SER A 299 18.95 -9.03 1.49
N PHE A 300 19.92 -8.48 2.22
CA PHE A 300 20.31 -7.08 2.06
C PHE A 300 20.91 -6.81 0.68
N ALA A 301 21.77 -7.70 0.17
CA ALA A 301 22.32 -7.59 -1.19
C ALA A 301 21.21 -7.57 -2.25
N VAL A 302 20.24 -8.49 -2.20
CA VAL A 302 19.15 -8.50 -3.19
C VAL A 302 18.16 -7.33 -3.02
N ILE A 303 18.00 -6.78 -1.81
CA ILE A 303 17.26 -5.52 -1.62
C ILE A 303 17.95 -4.39 -2.38
N LEU A 304 19.28 -4.26 -2.26
CA LEU A 304 20.05 -3.24 -2.97
C LEU A 304 20.02 -3.44 -4.49
N ILE A 305 20.01 -4.69 -4.98
CA ILE A 305 19.81 -4.99 -6.41
C ILE A 305 18.44 -4.51 -6.88
N GLY A 306 17.37 -4.71 -6.11
CA GLY A 306 16.05 -4.17 -6.47
C GLY A 306 16.01 -2.64 -6.43
N TYR A 307 16.63 -2.06 -5.40
CA TYR A 307 16.71 -0.61 -5.20
C TYR A 307 17.58 0.09 -6.25
N SER A 308 18.50 -0.63 -6.92
CA SER A 308 19.35 -0.05 -7.96
C SER A 308 18.58 0.47 -9.18
N SER A 309 17.29 0.12 -9.31
CA SER A 309 16.39 0.74 -10.30
C SER A 309 16.37 2.28 -10.21
N PHE A 310 16.59 2.87 -9.03
CA PHE A 310 16.71 4.34 -8.87
C PHE A 310 17.91 4.96 -9.58
N ALA A 311 18.92 4.19 -9.96
CA ALA A 311 19.99 4.69 -10.81
C ALA A 311 19.44 5.22 -12.15
N LEU A 312 18.33 4.66 -12.66
CA LEU A 312 17.66 5.14 -13.87
C LEU A 312 17.28 6.62 -13.75
N ILE A 313 16.72 7.05 -12.61
CA ILE A 313 16.31 8.45 -12.40
C ILE A 313 17.50 9.40 -12.54
N VAL A 314 18.62 9.06 -11.91
CA VAL A 314 19.85 9.88 -11.94
C VAL A 314 20.47 9.90 -13.34
N ILE A 315 20.53 8.75 -14.00
CA ILE A 315 21.06 8.61 -15.36
C ILE A 315 20.22 9.42 -16.35
N ARG A 316 18.89 9.26 -16.30
CA ARG A 316 17.97 9.97 -17.20
C ARG A 316 17.98 11.46 -16.93
N SER A 317 17.89 11.90 -15.68
CA SER A 317 17.99 13.33 -15.34
C SER A 317 19.33 13.94 -15.80
N SER A 318 20.45 13.20 -15.69
CA SER A 318 21.76 13.66 -16.20
C SER A 318 21.75 13.89 -17.73
N ALA A 319 20.90 13.19 -18.48
CA ALA A 319 20.72 13.35 -19.92
C ALA A 319 19.75 14.49 -20.31
N LYS A 320 19.16 15.18 -19.33
CA LYS A 320 18.26 16.34 -19.51
C LYS A 320 17.09 16.08 -20.48
N PRO A 321 16.25 15.07 -20.21
CA PRO A 321 15.08 14.78 -21.04
C PRO A 321 14.09 15.95 -21.01
N PRO A 322 13.19 16.06 -22.02
CA PRO A 322 12.20 17.14 -22.08
C PRO A 322 11.31 17.26 -20.84
N MET A 323 11.03 16.15 -20.16
CA MET A 323 10.40 16.13 -18.85
C MET A 323 11.39 15.59 -17.82
N ASP A 324 11.82 16.48 -16.92
CA ASP A 324 12.83 16.23 -15.89
C ASP A 324 12.42 16.85 -14.55
N GLN A 325 11.36 16.33 -13.92
CA GLN A 325 10.84 16.94 -12.69
C GLN A 325 11.89 16.97 -11.57
N ASN A 326 12.12 18.16 -11.01
CA ASN A 326 13.12 18.47 -9.98
C ASN A 326 14.60 18.16 -10.32
N SER A 327 14.91 17.74 -11.55
CA SER A 327 16.26 17.42 -12.03
C SER A 327 17.16 16.63 -11.05
N PRO A 328 16.77 15.41 -10.63
CA PRO A 328 17.53 14.56 -9.71
C PRO A 328 18.80 13.93 -10.33
N ASN A 329 19.72 14.75 -10.86
CA ASN A 329 20.93 14.32 -11.56
C ASN A 329 22.15 14.02 -10.65
N ASN A 330 22.03 14.20 -9.34
CA ASN A 330 23.06 13.90 -8.33
C ASN A 330 22.43 13.42 -7.01
N MET A 331 23.23 12.98 -6.03
CA MET A 331 22.69 12.39 -4.79
C MET A 331 21.92 13.38 -3.91
N PHE A 332 22.23 14.67 -3.96
CA PHE A 332 21.53 15.68 -3.17
C PHE A 332 20.15 15.98 -3.75
N SER A 333 20.07 16.20 -5.07
CA SER A 333 18.79 16.39 -5.77
C SER A 333 17.96 15.11 -5.78
N LEU A 334 18.58 13.93 -5.86
CA LEU A 334 17.89 12.65 -5.68
C LEU A 334 17.31 12.50 -4.26
N LEU A 335 18.05 12.88 -3.22
CA LEU A 335 17.54 12.83 -1.84
C LEU A 335 16.32 13.76 -1.66
N TYR A 336 16.40 14.98 -2.19
CA TYR A 336 15.28 15.92 -2.22
C TYR A 336 14.05 15.32 -2.93
N TYR A 337 14.28 14.70 -4.09
CA TYR A 337 13.28 14.03 -4.89
C TYR A 337 12.61 12.86 -4.14
N LEU A 338 13.40 11.93 -3.58
CA LEU A 338 12.89 10.78 -2.82
C LEU A 338 12.09 11.18 -1.58
N ASN A 339 12.53 12.22 -0.88
CA ASN A 339 11.85 12.74 0.30
C ASN A 339 10.59 13.54 -0.02
N ARG A 340 10.37 13.88 -1.30
CA ARG A 340 9.27 14.72 -1.76
C ARG A 340 9.19 16.04 -1.01
N GLU A 341 10.34 16.67 -0.76
CA GLU A 341 10.43 17.85 0.12
C GLU A 341 9.60 19.04 -0.41
N GLN A 342 9.26 19.04 -1.69
CA GLN A 342 8.39 20.03 -2.33
C GLN A 342 6.96 20.10 -1.76
N TYR A 343 6.44 19.02 -1.17
CA TYR A 343 5.08 19.00 -0.63
C TYR A 343 4.98 19.47 0.82
N GLY A 344 6.10 19.89 1.42
CA GLY A 344 6.17 20.32 2.82
C GLY A 344 6.06 19.18 3.83
N ASP A 345 6.17 19.55 5.11
CA ASP A 345 6.19 18.60 6.21
C ASP A 345 4.77 18.30 6.74
N ARG A 346 4.56 17.06 7.18
CA ARG A 346 3.29 16.60 7.79
C ARG A 346 3.58 16.06 9.17
N PRO A 347 3.14 16.73 10.25
CA PRO A 347 3.46 16.28 11.59
C PRO A 347 2.67 15.02 11.92
N LEU A 348 3.36 13.97 12.41
CA LEU A 348 2.73 12.68 12.73
C LEU A 348 2.57 12.47 14.23
N ILE A 349 3.67 12.54 14.97
CA ILE A 349 3.69 12.23 16.42
C ILE A 349 3.48 13.49 17.26
N PHE A 350 4.10 14.59 16.86
CA PHE A 350 4.02 15.87 17.57
C PHE A 350 4.18 17.00 16.57
N GLY A 351 3.47 18.10 16.75
CA GLY A 351 3.56 19.25 15.86
C GLY A 351 2.46 20.28 16.08
N GLN A 352 2.39 21.22 15.15
CA GLN A 352 1.54 22.40 15.23
C GLN A 352 0.06 22.11 14.96
N THR A 353 -0.80 22.98 15.48
CA THR A 353 -2.21 23.10 15.10
C THR A 353 -2.38 24.19 14.03
N PHE A 354 -3.55 24.25 13.38
CA PHE A 354 -3.79 25.15 12.26
C PHE A 354 -3.65 26.65 12.59
N ASP A 355 -3.82 27.03 13.85
CA ASP A 355 -3.76 28.42 14.32
C ASP A 355 -2.43 28.74 15.03
N ALA A 356 -1.42 27.88 14.86
CA ALA A 356 -0.14 28.03 15.55
C ALA A 356 0.67 29.22 15.00
N PRO A 357 1.00 30.23 15.84
CA PRO A 357 1.86 31.33 15.44
C PRO A 357 3.29 30.87 15.15
N VAL A 358 3.91 31.47 14.15
CA VAL A 358 5.34 31.27 13.86
C VAL A 358 6.18 32.20 14.71
N VAL A 359 6.96 31.61 15.62
CA VAL A 359 7.89 32.32 16.51
C VAL A 359 9.17 32.64 15.76
N ASP A 360 9.77 31.64 15.11
CA ASP A 360 11.06 31.76 14.46
C ASP A 360 11.13 30.92 13.17
N ARG A 361 12.07 31.25 12.29
CA ARG A 361 12.41 30.49 11.09
C ARG A 361 13.92 30.27 11.06
N GLN A 362 14.33 29.02 11.20
CA GLN A 362 15.74 28.63 11.24
C GLN A 362 16.16 27.94 9.95
N ASN A 363 17.46 28.05 9.65
CA ASN A 363 18.08 27.26 8.59
C ASN A 363 18.10 25.79 9.00
N GLY A 364 17.41 24.94 8.25
CA GLY A 364 17.41 23.48 8.41
C GLY A 364 18.54 22.85 7.61
N LYS A 365 18.23 21.80 6.84
CA LYS A 365 19.25 21.05 6.09
C LYS A 365 19.80 21.88 4.92
N PRO A 366 21.14 21.90 4.68
CA PRO A 366 21.73 22.54 3.51
C PRO A 366 21.31 21.82 2.22
N GLN A 367 21.05 22.59 1.18
CA GLN A 367 20.83 22.11 -0.19
C GLN A 367 22.04 22.46 -1.04
N TYR A 368 22.61 21.44 -1.68
CA TYR A 368 23.85 21.56 -2.45
C TYR A 368 23.57 21.64 -3.94
N ILE A 369 24.37 22.45 -4.64
CA ILE A 369 24.43 22.49 -6.11
C ILE A 369 25.86 22.24 -6.57
N GLN A 370 26.00 21.77 -7.82
CA GLN A 370 27.29 21.63 -8.47
C GLN A 370 27.73 22.97 -9.05
N LYS A 371 28.90 23.48 -8.65
CA LYS A 371 29.48 24.73 -9.13
C LYS A 371 31.02 24.64 -9.11
N ASP A 372 31.66 25.00 -10.23
CA ASP A 372 33.12 25.10 -10.35
C ASP A 372 33.88 23.84 -9.87
N GLY A 373 33.36 22.65 -10.19
CA GLY A 373 33.94 21.37 -9.79
C GLY A 373 33.71 20.96 -8.33
N LYS A 374 32.90 21.70 -7.57
CA LYS A 374 32.59 21.42 -6.16
C LYS A 374 31.08 21.44 -5.87
N TYR A 375 30.68 20.84 -4.75
CA TYR A 375 29.33 21.03 -4.20
C TYR A 375 29.31 22.22 -3.26
N VAL A 376 28.52 23.23 -3.60
CA VAL A 376 28.35 24.45 -2.78
C VAL A 376 26.93 24.52 -2.23
N VAL A 377 26.79 25.05 -1.02
CA VAL A 377 25.47 25.25 -0.41
C VAL A 377 24.77 26.40 -1.13
N ALA A 378 23.64 26.12 -1.77
CA ALA A 378 22.83 27.13 -2.46
C ALA A 378 21.75 27.74 -1.56
N SER A 379 21.19 26.93 -0.67
CA SER A 379 20.11 27.33 0.23
C SER A 379 20.03 26.39 1.43
N TYR A 380 19.16 26.71 2.38
CA TYR A 380 18.79 25.85 3.49
C TYR A 380 17.29 25.59 3.46
N LYS A 381 16.86 24.36 3.75
CA LYS A 381 15.44 24.07 3.99
C LYS A 381 14.98 24.86 5.21
N THR A 382 14.00 25.75 5.06
CA THR A 382 13.45 26.52 6.18
C THR A 382 12.79 25.59 7.20
N LYS A 383 13.25 25.61 8.45
CA LYS A 383 12.59 24.99 9.59
C LYS A 383 11.77 26.06 10.30
N VAL A 384 10.47 25.81 10.44
CA VAL A 384 9.54 26.75 11.08
C VAL A 384 9.35 26.33 12.53
N ASP A 385 9.68 27.21 13.46
CA ASP A 385 9.43 27.00 14.88
C ASP A 385 8.14 27.71 15.30
N TYR A 386 7.19 26.91 15.77
CA TYR A 386 5.87 27.36 16.20
C TYR A 386 5.85 27.60 17.71
N ASP A 387 4.92 28.45 18.16
CA ASP A 387 4.66 28.63 19.59
C ASP A 387 4.26 27.27 20.20
N SER A 388 5.04 26.81 21.18
CA SER A 388 4.86 25.50 21.81
C SER A 388 3.47 25.34 22.44
N ARG A 389 2.81 26.43 22.84
CA ARG A 389 1.44 26.43 23.38
C ARG A 389 0.39 26.01 22.34
N PHE A 390 0.73 26.06 21.05
CA PHE A 390 -0.11 25.68 19.90
C PHE A 390 0.31 24.35 19.26
N THR A 391 1.23 23.63 19.89
CA THR A 391 1.64 22.29 19.48
C THR A 391 0.94 21.22 20.31
N THR A 392 0.74 20.04 19.73
CA THR A 392 0.00 18.94 20.36
C THR A 392 0.58 17.59 19.93
N PRO A 393 0.52 16.56 20.78
CA PRO A 393 0.73 15.20 20.32
C PRO A 393 -0.37 14.79 19.33
N PHE A 394 0.01 13.96 18.35
CA PHE A 394 -0.86 13.46 17.30
C PHE A 394 -1.68 14.55 16.58
N PRO A 395 -1.02 15.57 15.99
CA PRO A 395 -1.74 16.69 15.37
C PRO A 395 -2.42 16.26 14.07
N ARG A 396 -3.75 16.38 13.99
CA ARG A 396 -4.56 16.05 12.80
C ARG A 396 -5.09 17.29 12.10
N MET A 397 -5.26 18.38 12.85
CA MET A 397 -5.73 19.68 12.37
C MET A 397 -4.57 20.68 12.31
N TYR A 398 -3.58 20.42 11.44
CA TYR A 398 -2.28 21.12 11.45
C TYR A 398 -2.10 22.18 10.36
N SER A 399 -2.90 22.13 9.28
CA SER A 399 -2.72 23.03 8.14
C SER A 399 -3.40 24.38 8.38
N SER A 400 -2.67 25.47 8.17
CA SER A 400 -3.17 26.84 8.34
C SER A 400 -3.88 27.40 7.09
N GLU A 401 -4.09 26.58 6.06
CA GLU A 401 -4.81 27.00 4.85
C GLU A 401 -6.28 27.34 5.21
N PRO A 402 -6.82 28.52 4.81
CA PRO A 402 -8.16 28.95 5.24
C PRO A 402 -9.26 27.92 4.98
N SER A 403 -9.26 27.32 3.79
CA SER A 403 -10.23 26.27 3.43
C SER A 403 -10.12 25.05 4.34
N HIS A 404 -8.90 24.59 4.65
CA HIS A 404 -8.69 23.48 5.58
C HIS A 404 -9.18 23.83 6.98
N VAL A 405 -8.93 25.05 7.45
CA VAL A 405 -9.38 25.54 8.77
C VAL A 405 -10.91 25.48 8.89
N ASP A 406 -11.64 25.94 7.87
CA ASP A 406 -13.09 25.91 7.90
C ASP A 406 -13.64 24.48 7.92
N ALA A 407 -13.06 23.59 7.12
CA ALA A 407 -13.41 22.17 7.18
C ALA A 407 -13.04 21.53 8.51
N TYR A 408 -11.86 21.81 9.07
CA TYR A 408 -11.47 21.34 10.39
C TYR A 408 -12.52 21.73 11.43
N LYS A 409 -12.98 22.98 11.42
CA LYS A 409 -14.00 23.47 12.34
C LYS A 409 -15.33 22.74 12.16
N LYS A 410 -15.76 22.54 10.90
CA LYS A 410 -17.00 21.82 10.54
C LYS A 410 -16.97 20.36 10.99
N TRP A 411 -15.89 19.63 10.69
CA TRP A 411 -15.78 18.19 10.96
C TRP A 411 -15.53 17.84 12.43
N SER A 412 -15.06 18.81 13.23
CA SER A 412 -14.76 18.62 14.66
C SER A 412 -15.77 19.26 15.61
N ASN A 413 -16.80 19.96 15.11
CA ASN A 413 -17.67 20.83 15.91
C ASN A 413 -16.85 21.75 16.83
N PHE A 414 -15.94 22.49 16.22
CA PHE A 414 -14.89 23.24 16.92
C PHE A 414 -15.46 24.37 17.78
N SER A 415 -15.11 24.33 19.06
CA SER A 415 -15.19 25.44 20.00
C SER A 415 -13.79 26.00 20.28
N GLY A 416 -12.81 25.12 20.46
CA GLY A 416 -11.42 25.47 20.75
C GLY A 416 -11.20 26.07 22.15
N ARG A 417 -9.98 25.96 22.66
CA ARG A 417 -9.54 26.60 23.91
C ARG A 417 -8.90 27.96 23.60
N PRO A 418 -9.36 29.07 24.19
CA PRO A 418 -8.77 30.38 23.95
C PRO A 418 -7.38 30.48 24.62
N ILE A 419 -6.43 31.04 23.88
CA ILE A 419 -5.08 31.38 24.35
C ILE A 419 -4.81 32.83 23.94
N ARG A 420 -4.47 33.65 24.93
CA ARG A 420 -4.01 35.03 24.71
C ARG A 420 -2.55 35.01 24.28
N ILE A 421 -2.25 35.67 23.18
CA ILE A 421 -0.89 35.87 22.71
C ILE A 421 -0.67 37.34 22.35
N THR A 422 0.57 37.79 22.44
CA THR A 422 0.98 39.08 21.92
C THR A 422 1.48 38.86 20.50
N ASN A 423 0.87 39.53 19.52
CA ASN A 423 1.29 39.43 18.13
C ASN A 423 2.61 40.19 17.90
N ARG A 424 3.17 40.11 16.69
CA ARG A 424 4.42 40.80 16.33
C ARG A 424 4.33 42.33 16.41
N ASN A 425 3.11 42.88 16.42
CA ASN A 425 2.85 44.32 16.51
C ASN A 425 2.69 44.78 17.97
N GLY A 426 2.83 43.88 18.96
CA GLY A 426 2.65 44.19 20.38
C GLY A 426 1.20 44.17 20.87
N GLU A 427 0.23 43.82 20.01
CA GLU A 427 -1.19 43.78 20.36
C GLU A 427 -1.57 42.42 20.94
N THR A 428 -2.52 42.40 21.88
CA THR A 428 -3.05 41.15 22.43
C THR A 428 -4.13 40.59 21.52
N GLU A 429 -3.90 39.40 20.96
CA GLU A 429 -4.89 38.63 20.21
C GLU A 429 -5.25 37.34 20.94
N VAL A 430 -6.51 36.91 20.81
CA VAL A 430 -6.98 35.63 21.33
C VAL A 430 -7.07 34.65 20.17
N ARG A 431 -6.24 33.62 20.21
CA ARG A 431 -6.31 32.49 19.28
C ARG A 431 -6.96 31.30 19.93
N ARG A 432 -7.56 30.42 19.13
CA ARG A 432 -8.25 29.23 19.66
C ARG A 432 -7.55 27.97 19.18
N ILE A 433 -7.00 27.21 20.13
CA ILE A 433 -6.39 25.93 19.83
C ILE A 433 -7.44 24.81 19.88
N PRO A 434 -7.41 23.83 18.96
CA PRO A 434 -8.18 22.60 19.11
C PRO A 434 -7.86 21.89 20.43
N THR A 435 -8.89 21.49 21.15
CA THR A 435 -8.75 20.51 22.24
C THR A 435 -8.33 19.15 21.67
N PHE A 436 -7.74 18.30 22.50
CA PHE A 436 -7.39 16.93 22.06
C PHE A 436 -8.64 16.12 21.62
N GLY A 437 -9.79 16.37 22.28
CA GLY A 437 -11.07 15.76 21.89
C GLY A 437 -11.57 16.21 20.51
N GLU A 438 -11.43 17.49 20.16
CA GLU A 438 -11.77 18.00 18.81
C GLU A 438 -10.82 17.43 17.75
N ASN A 439 -9.52 17.34 18.07
CA ASN A 439 -8.52 16.72 17.20
C ASN A 439 -8.85 15.24 16.93
N LEU A 440 -9.24 14.50 17.97
CA LEU A 440 -9.64 13.10 17.84
C LEU A 440 -11.00 12.95 17.14
N ARG A 441 -11.92 13.89 17.35
CA ARG A 441 -13.20 13.91 16.61
C ARG A 441 -12.95 14.11 15.12
N PHE A 442 -12.07 15.02 14.71
CA PHE A 442 -11.67 15.18 13.31
C PHE A 442 -11.02 13.91 12.74
N PHE A 443 -10.13 13.27 13.50
CA PHE A 443 -9.55 11.99 13.11
C PHE A 443 -10.63 10.95 12.81
N ILE A 444 -11.59 10.79 13.71
CA ILE A 444 -12.63 9.76 13.60
C ILE A 444 -13.64 10.11 12.49
N SER A 445 -14.15 11.34 12.44
CA SER A 445 -15.22 11.74 11.52
C SER A 445 -14.72 11.88 10.09
N TYR A 446 -13.62 12.61 9.88
CA TYR A 446 -13.08 12.90 8.56
C TYR A 446 -12.06 11.86 8.12
N GLN A 447 -10.96 11.69 8.85
CA GLN A 447 -9.84 10.88 8.36
C GLN A 447 -10.16 9.37 8.34
N VAL A 448 -10.83 8.86 9.37
CA VAL A 448 -11.23 7.44 9.45
C VAL A 448 -12.61 7.23 8.83
N GLY A 449 -13.59 8.10 9.12
CA GLY A 449 -14.94 7.99 8.59
C GLY A 449 -15.03 8.30 7.09
N HIS A 450 -14.83 9.57 6.73
CA HIS A 450 -14.97 10.06 5.35
C HIS A 450 -13.86 9.56 4.40
N MET A 451 -12.60 9.52 4.86
CA MET A 451 -11.46 9.19 4.00
C MET A 451 -11.08 7.72 3.98
N TYR A 452 -11.66 6.86 4.83
CA TYR A 452 -11.38 5.43 4.83
C TYR A 452 -12.64 4.57 4.80
N TRP A 453 -13.47 4.61 5.84
CA TRP A 453 -14.66 3.75 5.92
C TRP A 453 -15.66 4.02 4.79
N ARG A 454 -15.75 5.26 4.29
CA ARG A 454 -16.57 5.58 3.11
C ARG A 454 -16.16 4.75 1.89
N TYR A 455 -14.86 4.72 1.56
CA TYR A 455 -14.34 3.93 0.45
C TYR A 455 -14.41 2.43 0.72
N PHE A 456 -14.13 2.00 1.95
CA PHE A 456 -14.31 0.61 2.34
C PHE A 456 -15.74 0.15 2.03
N MET A 457 -16.74 0.97 2.37
CA MET A 457 -18.13 0.66 2.09
C MET A 457 -18.52 0.81 0.61
N TRP A 458 -17.86 1.65 -0.19
CA TRP A 458 -18.04 1.63 -1.66
C TRP A 458 -17.80 0.23 -2.22
N ASN A 459 -16.77 -0.44 -1.73
CA ASN A 459 -16.36 -1.75 -2.24
C ASN A 459 -17.26 -2.90 -1.74
N PHE A 460 -17.88 -2.78 -0.56
CA PHE A 460 -18.55 -3.92 0.09
C PHE A 460 -20.03 -3.71 0.44
N ALA A 461 -20.57 -2.51 0.18
CA ALA A 461 -22.00 -2.20 0.34
C ALA A 461 -22.60 -1.56 -0.91
N GLY A 462 -21.82 -0.69 -1.58
CA GLY A 462 -22.18 -0.05 -2.84
C GLY A 462 -21.81 1.44 -2.87
N ARG A 463 -21.80 2.03 -4.06
CA ARG A 463 -21.36 3.41 -4.34
C ARG A 463 -22.54 4.26 -4.81
N GLN A 464 -22.68 5.45 -4.23
CA GLN A 464 -23.76 6.38 -4.57
C GLN A 464 -23.57 6.99 -5.96
N ASN A 465 -22.36 7.46 -6.25
CA ASN A 465 -21.93 8.04 -7.52
C ASN A 465 -20.40 8.20 -7.56
N ASP A 466 -19.88 8.57 -8.73
CA ASP A 466 -18.45 8.82 -9.00
C ASP A 466 -17.99 10.26 -8.72
N LEU A 467 -18.89 11.13 -8.22
CA LEU A 467 -18.57 12.52 -7.95
C LEU A 467 -17.72 12.63 -6.68
N GLN A 468 -16.65 13.43 -6.75
CA GLN A 468 -15.81 13.72 -5.60
C GLN A 468 -16.61 14.42 -4.48
N GLY A 469 -16.52 13.88 -3.27
CA GLY A 469 -17.22 14.40 -2.09
C GLY A 469 -16.30 14.99 -1.01
N HIS A 470 -16.73 16.08 -0.40
CA HIS A 470 -16.10 16.74 0.75
C HIS A 470 -17.01 16.75 2.01
N GLY A 471 -18.03 15.88 2.03
CA GLY A 471 -18.98 15.71 3.13
C GLY A 471 -20.43 16.02 2.76
N GLU A 472 -20.70 16.31 1.49
CA GLU A 472 -22.05 16.49 0.96
C GLU A 472 -22.80 15.16 0.87
N ILE A 473 -24.11 15.17 1.16
CA ILE A 473 -24.95 13.97 1.10
C ILE A 473 -25.23 13.49 -0.33
N THR A 474 -24.94 14.31 -1.35
CA THR A 474 -25.23 14.04 -2.76
C THR A 474 -24.01 13.58 -3.55
N LYS A 475 -22.80 13.58 -2.98
CA LYS A 475 -21.55 13.30 -3.70
C LYS A 475 -20.68 12.30 -2.98
N GLY A 476 -20.27 11.26 -3.68
CA GLY A 476 -19.25 10.32 -3.24
C GLY A 476 -19.61 9.51 -1.99
N ASN A 477 -20.88 9.35 -1.63
CA ASN A 477 -21.22 8.49 -0.49
C ASN A 477 -21.26 7.01 -0.89
N TRP A 478 -21.28 6.14 0.11
CA TRP A 478 -21.66 4.74 -0.09
C TRP A 478 -23.16 4.57 0.11
N ILE A 479 -23.75 3.59 -0.57
CA ILE A 479 -25.17 3.23 -0.47
C ILE A 479 -25.32 1.72 -0.38
N SER A 480 -26.18 1.23 0.51
CA SER A 480 -26.43 -0.21 0.65
C SER A 480 -27.50 -0.73 -0.30
N GLY A 481 -28.51 0.09 -0.63
CA GLY A 481 -29.77 -0.36 -1.23
C GLY A 481 -30.85 -0.74 -0.20
N ILE A 482 -30.59 -0.56 1.09
CA ILE A 482 -31.50 -0.88 2.18
C ILE A 482 -32.04 0.44 2.77
N PRO A 483 -33.33 0.78 2.57
CA PRO A 483 -33.86 2.10 2.93
C PRO A 483 -33.67 2.51 4.40
N ILE A 484 -33.74 1.57 5.34
CA ILE A 484 -33.56 1.85 6.77
C ILE A 484 -32.13 2.30 7.12
N ILE A 485 -31.14 1.91 6.31
CA ILE A 485 -29.73 2.30 6.47
C ILE A 485 -29.44 3.59 5.69
N ASP A 486 -29.93 3.66 4.44
CA ASP A 486 -29.55 4.72 3.51
C ASP A 486 -30.31 6.03 3.78
N THR A 487 -31.61 5.96 4.07
CA THR A 487 -32.48 7.16 4.20
C THR A 487 -32.03 8.13 5.30
N PRO A 488 -31.63 7.68 6.52
CA PRO A 488 -31.15 8.58 7.56
C PRO A 488 -29.83 9.30 7.21
N ARG A 489 -29.05 8.75 6.28
CA ARG A 489 -27.74 9.28 5.89
C ARG A 489 -27.79 10.15 4.64
N LEU A 490 -28.60 9.75 3.65
CA LEU A 490 -28.59 10.32 2.29
C LEU A 490 -29.95 10.94 1.90
N GLY A 491 -30.97 10.83 2.75
CA GLY A 491 -32.35 11.17 2.39
C GLY A 491 -33.01 10.09 1.52
N SER A 492 -34.26 10.32 1.13
CA SER A 492 -35.03 9.38 0.29
C SER A 492 -34.35 9.15 -1.05
N GLN A 493 -34.11 7.88 -1.39
CA GLN A 493 -33.50 7.49 -2.66
C GLN A 493 -34.54 7.09 -3.73
N LYS A 494 -35.84 7.17 -3.42
CA LYS A 494 -36.92 6.76 -4.33
C LYS A 494 -37.18 7.80 -5.42
N ASP A 495 -37.20 9.07 -5.03
CA ASP A 495 -37.64 10.19 -5.88
C ASP A 495 -36.48 11.11 -6.23
N LEU A 496 -35.31 10.54 -6.55
CA LEU A 496 -34.15 11.32 -6.95
C LEU A 496 -34.42 12.01 -8.30
N PRO A 497 -34.18 13.33 -8.42
CA PRO A 497 -34.27 14.02 -9.70
C PRO A 497 -33.33 13.38 -10.72
N SER A 498 -33.69 13.47 -12.00
CA SER A 498 -32.91 12.87 -13.10
C SER A 498 -31.45 13.34 -13.12
N THR A 499 -31.18 14.55 -12.65
CA THR A 499 -29.83 15.14 -12.53
C THR A 499 -28.92 14.42 -11.52
N LEU A 500 -29.48 13.64 -10.59
CA LEU A 500 -28.73 12.85 -9.61
C LEU A 500 -28.57 11.37 -10.01
N LYS A 501 -29.11 10.97 -11.17
CA LYS A 501 -28.85 9.63 -11.73
C LYS A 501 -27.40 9.56 -12.21
N ASN A 502 -26.69 8.52 -11.79
CA ASN A 502 -25.26 8.36 -12.07
C ASN A 502 -24.95 6.91 -12.47
N LYS A 503 -24.06 6.71 -13.44
CA LYS A 503 -23.72 5.38 -13.96
C LYS A 503 -22.91 4.53 -12.97
N ALA A 504 -22.15 5.16 -12.08
CA ALA A 504 -21.40 4.47 -11.03
C ALA A 504 -22.28 4.07 -9.84
N HIS A 505 -23.58 4.35 -9.87
CA HIS A 505 -24.52 3.96 -8.82
C HIS A 505 -24.68 2.43 -8.77
N ASN A 506 -24.30 1.81 -7.66
CA ASN A 506 -24.44 0.37 -7.45
C ASN A 506 -24.85 0.04 -6.00
N ARG A 507 -25.46 -1.14 -5.81
CA ARG A 507 -26.01 -1.61 -4.52
C ARG A 507 -25.71 -3.08 -4.33
N TYR A 508 -24.96 -3.41 -3.29
CA TYR A 508 -24.60 -4.78 -2.94
C TYR A 508 -25.38 -5.32 -1.74
N TYR A 509 -26.33 -4.54 -1.19
CA TYR A 509 -27.20 -4.95 -0.08
C TYR A 509 -26.43 -5.44 1.15
N MET A 510 -25.20 -4.94 1.35
CA MET A 510 -24.28 -5.34 2.41
C MET A 510 -23.82 -6.81 2.33
N LEU A 511 -24.14 -7.56 1.26
CA LEU A 511 -23.86 -8.99 1.19
C LEU A 511 -22.36 -9.30 1.26
N PRO A 512 -21.46 -8.64 0.49
CA PRO A 512 -20.02 -8.88 0.61
C PRO A 512 -19.50 -8.52 2.01
N PHE A 513 -19.99 -7.42 2.59
CA PHE A 513 -19.63 -7.01 3.95
C PHE A 513 -20.02 -8.06 5.00
N ILE A 514 -21.27 -8.54 4.98
CA ILE A 514 -21.77 -9.57 5.91
C ILE A 514 -20.98 -10.87 5.74
N LEU A 515 -20.68 -11.27 4.50
CA LEU A 515 -19.90 -12.47 4.22
C LEU A 515 -18.46 -12.33 4.77
N GLY A 516 -17.86 -11.15 4.64
CA GLY A 516 -16.57 -10.84 5.27
C GLY A 516 -16.62 -10.93 6.80
N LEU A 517 -17.68 -10.42 7.45
CA LEU A 517 -17.87 -10.58 8.89
C LEU A 517 -18.02 -12.05 9.30
N ALA A 518 -18.74 -12.85 8.51
CA ALA A 518 -18.85 -14.29 8.73
C ALA A 518 -17.48 -14.98 8.61
N GLY A 519 -16.67 -14.61 7.63
CA GLY A 519 -15.31 -15.11 7.47
C GLY A 519 -14.37 -14.73 8.62
N ILE A 520 -14.47 -13.50 9.13
CA ILE A 520 -13.77 -13.07 10.35
C ILE A 520 -14.12 -14.00 11.52
N ALA A 521 -15.42 -14.23 11.77
CA ALA A 521 -15.88 -15.09 12.86
C ALA A 521 -15.35 -16.52 12.69
N VAL A 522 -15.47 -17.10 11.50
CA VAL A 522 -14.99 -18.45 11.20
C VAL A 522 -13.49 -18.57 11.41
N GLN A 523 -12.69 -17.63 10.88
CA GLN A 523 -11.24 -17.68 11.00
C GLN A 523 -10.78 -17.47 12.44
N TYR A 524 -11.40 -16.55 13.17
CA TYR A 524 -11.07 -16.31 14.58
C TYR A 524 -11.34 -17.53 15.45
N ILE A 525 -12.49 -18.19 15.26
CA ILE A 525 -12.87 -19.38 16.03
C ILE A 525 -11.96 -20.57 15.70
N LYS A 526 -11.68 -20.80 14.42
CA LYS A 526 -10.96 -22.00 13.97
C LYS A 526 -9.44 -21.86 13.92
N HIS A 527 -8.91 -20.67 13.66
CA HIS A 527 -7.47 -20.48 13.44
C HIS A 527 -6.99 -19.04 13.75
N GLN A 528 -6.88 -18.75 15.05
CA GLN A 528 -6.50 -17.43 15.59
C GLN A 528 -5.19 -16.86 15.05
N LYS A 529 -4.15 -17.69 14.85
CA LYS A 529 -2.85 -17.23 14.31
C LYS A 529 -3.01 -16.62 12.92
N GLY A 530 -3.79 -17.26 12.06
CA GLY A 530 -4.07 -16.80 10.71
C GLY A 530 -4.96 -15.56 10.72
N PHE A 531 -5.94 -15.50 11.62
CA PHE A 531 -6.75 -14.31 11.84
C PHE A 531 -5.88 -13.08 12.13
N TRP A 532 -4.98 -13.15 13.11
CA TRP A 532 -4.12 -12.00 13.47
C TRP A 532 -3.15 -11.59 12.37
N VAL A 533 -2.68 -12.52 11.53
CA VAL A 533 -1.88 -12.18 10.34
C VAL A 533 -2.68 -11.35 9.35
N VAL A 534 -3.92 -11.75 9.02
CA VAL A 534 -4.80 -11.00 8.11
C VAL A 534 -5.24 -9.68 8.73
N THR A 535 -5.53 -9.64 10.04
CA THR A 535 -5.85 -8.40 10.77
C THR A 535 -4.71 -7.40 10.71
N LEU A 536 -3.47 -7.83 10.90
CA LEU A 536 -2.31 -6.93 10.80
C LEU A 536 -2.18 -6.36 9.40
N LEU A 537 -2.33 -7.18 8.36
CA LEU A 537 -2.36 -6.70 6.99
C LEU A 537 -3.47 -5.65 6.81
N PHE A 538 -4.71 -5.98 7.19
CA PHE A 538 -5.87 -5.09 7.10
C PHE A 538 -5.66 -3.73 7.78
N VAL A 539 -5.18 -3.72 9.02
CA VAL A 539 -4.98 -2.50 9.80
C VAL A 539 -3.82 -1.66 9.25
N LEU A 540 -2.71 -2.30 8.88
CA LEU A 540 -1.52 -1.60 8.41
C LEU A 540 -1.69 -1.01 7.03
N THR A 541 -2.40 -1.69 6.13
CA THR A 541 -2.71 -1.19 4.78
C THR A 541 -4.03 -0.40 4.72
N GLY A 542 -4.58 -0.01 5.87
CA GLY A 542 -5.82 0.74 6.01
C GLY A 542 -5.65 1.89 7.00
N ILE A 543 -6.06 1.68 8.24
CA ILE A 543 -6.05 2.71 9.30
C ILE A 543 -4.64 3.28 9.55
N ALA A 544 -3.57 2.48 9.49
CA ALA A 544 -2.23 3.02 9.68
C ALA A 544 -1.80 3.96 8.53
N ILE A 545 -2.28 3.75 7.31
CA ILE A 545 -2.08 4.66 6.18
C ILE A 545 -2.80 5.98 6.43
N VAL A 546 -4.02 5.96 6.99
CA VAL A 546 -4.73 7.19 7.39
C VAL A 546 -3.89 8.03 8.34
N VAL A 547 -3.30 7.37 9.35
CA VAL A 547 -2.41 8.02 10.33
C VAL A 547 -1.17 8.60 9.65
N TYR A 548 -0.52 7.82 8.78
CA TYR A 548 0.72 8.18 8.08
C TYR A 548 0.54 9.30 7.05
N LEU A 549 -0.53 9.25 6.25
CA LEU A 549 -0.79 10.28 5.25
C LEU A 549 -1.21 11.61 5.89
N ASN A 550 -1.83 11.54 7.08
CA ASN A 550 -2.39 12.65 7.84
C ASN A 550 -3.11 13.66 6.93
N GLN A 551 -4.06 13.15 6.13
CA GLN A 551 -4.67 13.91 5.04
C GLN A 551 -5.43 15.13 5.56
N THR A 552 -5.21 16.28 4.91
CA THR A 552 -6.00 17.50 5.10
C THR A 552 -7.35 17.40 4.38
N PRO A 553 -8.35 18.22 4.76
CA PRO A 553 -9.57 18.41 3.98
C PRO A 553 -9.28 18.82 2.53
N TYR A 554 -10.30 18.74 1.67
CA TYR A 554 -10.22 19.19 0.28
C TYR A 554 -9.05 18.60 -0.52
N GLN A 555 -8.82 17.29 -0.38
CA GLN A 555 -7.89 16.58 -1.25
C GLN A 555 -8.26 16.82 -2.72
N PRO A 556 -7.28 16.94 -3.63
CA PRO A 556 -7.54 17.31 -5.02
C PRO A 556 -8.28 16.23 -5.83
N ARG A 557 -8.31 15.00 -5.32
CA ARG A 557 -9.04 13.85 -5.87
C ARG A 557 -9.40 12.86 -4.77
N GLU A 558 -10.30 11.91 -5.08
CA GLU A 558 -10.52 10.73 -4.25
C GLU A 558 -9.21 9.92 -4.12
N ARG A 559 -8.98 9.29 -2.97
CA ARG A 559 -7.70 8.61 -2.62
C ARG A 559 -7.90 7.20 -2.09
N ASP A 560 -8.96 6.54 -2.52
CA ASP A 560 -9.33 5.18 -2.15
C ASP A 560 -8.24 4.15 -2.51
N TYR A 561 -7.55 4.32 -3.64
CA TYR A 561 -6.43 3.45 -4.08
C TYR A 561 -5.33 3.27 -3.02
N ALA A 562 -5.12 4.25 -2.13
CA ALA A 562 -4.13 4.15 -1.06
C ALA A 562 -4.48 3.05 -0.05
N PHE A 563 -5.76 2.66 0.03
CA PHE A 563 -6.30 1.69 0.98
C PHE A 563 -6.62 0.34 0.35
N ALA A 564 -6.33 0.17 -0.95
CA ALA A 564 -6.61 -1.04 -1.72
C ALA A 564 -6.05 -2.32 -1.05
N GLY A 565 -4.92 -2.22 -0.34
CA GLY A 565 -4.36 -3.34 0.42
C GLY A 565 -5.24 -3.81 1.59
N SER A 566 -5.97 -2.90 2.25
CA SER A 566 -6.92 -3.31 3.29
C SER A 566 -8.16 -3.95 2.69
N PHE A 567 -8.59 -3.50 1.50
CA PHE A 567 -9.70 -4.12 0.79
C PHE A 567 -9.32 -5.52 0.31
N TYR A 568 -8.09 -5.71 -0.16
CA TYR A 568 -7.49 -7.02 -0.44
C TYR A 568 -7.55 -7.94 0.79
N ALA A 569 -7.13 -7.43 1.96
CA ALA A 569 -7.15 -8.22 3.19
C ALA A 569 -8.57 -8.57 3.63
N PHE A 570 -9.54 -7.66 3.45
CA PHE A 570 -10.95 -7.95 3.75
C PHE A 570 -11.55 -8.98 2.80
N SER A 571 -11.19 -8.95 1.52
CA SER A 571 -11.60 -9.96 0.53
C SER A 571 -11.13 -11.37 0.88
N ILE A 572 -10.03 -11.53 1.64
CA ILE A 572 -9.66 -12.82 2.21
C ILE A 572 -10.78 -13.33 3.12
N TRP A 573 -11.29 -12.48 4.02
CA TRP A 573 -12.40 -12.87 4.89
C TRP A 573 -13.70 -13.09 4.13
N ILE A 574 -13.99 -12.32 3.08
CA ILE A 574 -15.15 -12.60 2.20
C ILE A 574 -15.07 -14.04 1.66
N GLY A 575 -13.90 -14.44 1.16
CA GLY A 575 -13.66 -15.81 0.71
C GLY A 575 -13.88 -16.85 1.81
N LEU A 576 -13.28 -16.65 2.99
CA LEU A 576 -13.46 -17.56 4.13
C LEU A 576 -14.91 -17.59 4.65
N GLY A 577 -15.70 -16.56 4.36
CA GLY A 577 -17.13 -16.50 4.65
C GLY A 577 -17.94 -17.61 3.97
N ALA A 578 -17.51 -18.11 2.80
CA ALA A 578 -18.15 -19.24 2.12
C ALA A 578 -18.17 -20.51 3.01
N ILE A 579 -17.10 -20.74 3.78
CA ILE A 579 -17.05 -21.83 4.78
C ILE A 579 -18.03 -21.57 5.93
N GLY A 580 -18.23 -20.31 6.33
CA GLY A 580 -19.23 -19.93 7.32
C GLY A 580 -20.65 -20.18 6.83
N LEU A 581 -20.94 -19.80 5.59
CA LEU A 581 -22.23 -20.05 4.95
C LEU A 581 -22.52 -21.56 4.86
N TYR A 582 -21.53 -22.37 4.45
CA TYR A 582 -21.66 -23.82 4.49
C TYR A 582 -21.97 -24.34 5.89
N GLN A 583 -21.31 -23.82 6.92
CA GLN A 583 -21.58 -24.23 8.31
C GLN A 583 -22.99 -23.91 8.78
N ALA A 584 -23.61 -22.84 8.26
CA ALA A 584 -25.00 -22.51 8.55
C ALA A 584 -25.97 -23.47 7.85
N ILE A 585 -25.72 -23.82 6.58
CA ILE A 585 -26.64 -24.65 5.79
C ILE A 585 -26.40 -26.16 5.91
N LYS A 586 -25.23 -26.62 6.41
CA LYS A 586 -24.85 -28.04 6.44
C LYS A 586 -25.83 -28.95 7.18
N ARG A 587 -26.63 -28.42 8.10
CA ARG A 587 -27.67 -29.17 8.81
C ARG A 587 -28.81 -29.59 7.88
N ALA A 588 -29.14 -28.74 6.90
CA ALA A 588 -30.17 -29.01 5.90
C ALA A 588 -29.61 -29.69 4.65
N LEU A 589 -28.43 -29.26 4.18
CA LEU A 589 -27.78 -29.84 3.00
C LEU A 589 -26.28 -30.03 3.25
N SER A 590 -25.88 -31.27 3.50
CA SER A 590 -24.49 -31.64 3.78
C SER A 590 -23.75 -32.14 2.53
N GLY A 591 -22.45 -32.36 2.67
CA GLY A 591 -21.64 -32.97 1.62
C GLY A 591 -21.34 -32.05 0.43
N PRO A 592 -20.94 -32.60 -0.73
CA PRO A 592 -20.51 -31.82 -1.88
C PRO A 592 -21.56 -30.83 -2.39
N SER A 593 -22.83 -31.21 -2.41
CA SER A 593 -23.93 -30.36 -2.89
C SER A 593 -24.12 -29.13 -2.00
N GLY A 594 -24.03 -29.28 -0.68
CA GLY A 594 -24.10 -28.15 0.25
C GLY A 594 -22.93 -27.20 0.10
N ALA A 595 -21.71 -27.73 -0.05
CA ALA A 595 -20.52 -26.91 -0.30
C ALA A 595 -20.62 -26.14 -1.63
N ALA A 596 -21.08 -26.80 -2.70
CA ALA A 596 -21.27 -26.17 -4.01
C ALA A 596 -22.34 -25.07 -3.94
N LEU A 597 -23.48 -25.33 -3.28
CA LEU A 597 -24.54 -24.33 -3.09
C LEU A 597 -24.04 -23.13 -2.31
N SER A 598 -23.33 -23.33 -1.19
CA SER A 598 -22.78 -22.21 -0.41
C SER A 598 -21.78 -21.38 -1.22
N THR A 599 -20.97 -22.02 -2.06
CA THR A 599 -20.02 -21.32 -2.94
C THR A 599 -20.77 -20.54 -4.02
N GLY A 600 -21.75 -21.16 -4.67
CA GLY A 600 -22.58 -20.52 -5.70
C GLY A 600 -23.33 -19.31 -5.16
N LEU A 601 -23.97 -19.43 -3.99
CA LEU A 601 -24.66 -18.32 -3.32
C LEU A 601 -23.73 -17.18 -2.91
N ALA A 602 -22.47 -17.48 -2.61
CA ALA A 602 -21.48 -16.47 -2.25
C ALA A 602 -20.81 -15.80 -3.47
N LEU A 603 -20.96 -16.37 -4.68
CA LEU A 603 -20.45 -15.81 -5.94
C LEU A 603 -21.43 -14.86 -6.63
N VAL A 604 -22.73 -15.04 -6.37
CA VAL A 604 -23.82 -14.15 -6.82
C VAL A 604 -23.94 -13.00 -5.83
#